data_AF-A0A7S0H7S0-F1
#
_entry.id   AF-A0A7S0H7S0-F1
#
_cell.length_a   1.000
_cell.length_b   1.000
_cell.length_c   1.000
_cell.angle_alpha   90.00
_cell.angle_beta   90.00
_cell.angle_gamma   90.00
#
_symmetry.space_group_name_H-M   'P 1'
#
loop_
_entity.id
_entity.type
_entity.pdbx_description
1 polymer ?
#
loop_
_entity_poly.entity_id
_entity_poly.type
_entity_poly.pdbx_seq_one_letter_code
_entity_poly.pdbx_strand_id
1 'polypeptide(L)'
;LLTVRVDCTSSTAHPVEFDILKGFITMQGLPVAIVNPHTGEVSGAPHVGLRQFMPESSTRSYFTIGCDVYAAVQSGPRPGGFKGQLSLIKASKKLVIQVDNDHCWVNAFGY
;
A
#
# COMPACT_ATOMS: atom_id res chain seq x y z
N LEU A 1 -15.16 -15.15 3.38
CA LEU A 1 -14.96 -13.70 3.14
C LEU A 1 -13.46 -13.43 3.28
N LEU A 2 -12.78 -12.92 2.26
CA LEU A 2 -11.36 -12.58 2.36
C LEU A 2 -11.29 -11.20 3.02
N THR A 3 -11.00 -11.15 4.32
CA THR A 3 -10.79 -9.87 5.01
C THR A 3 -9.35 -9.46 4.72
N VAL A 4 -9.18 -8.42 3.92
CA VAL A 4 -7.89 -7.79 3.64
C VAL A 4 -7.78 -6.54 4.51
N ARG A 5 -6.75 -6.47 5.34
CA ARG A 5 -6.40 -5.26 6.09
C ARG A 5 -5.06 -4.78 5.59
N VAL A 6 -4.94 -3.49 5.32
CA VAL A 6 -3.68 -2.86 4.94
C VAL A 6 -3.41 -1.76 5.94
N ASP A 7 -2.31 -1.89 6.69
CA ASP A 7 -1.84 -0.85 7.59
C ASP A 7 -0.63 -0.18 6.93
N CYS A 8 -0.75 1.10 6.58
CA CYS A 8 0.33 1.87 5.96
C CYS A 8 0.88 2.93 6.92
N THR A 9 2.18 3.15 6.83
CA THR A 9 2.93 4.17 7.58
C THR A 9 3.73 5.00 6.59
N SER A 10 3.80 6.31 6.81
CA SER A 10 4.56 7.23 5.97
C SER A 10 5.77 7.77 6.73
N SER A 11 6.86 8.03 6.01
CA SER A 11 7.97 8.84 6.52
C SER A 11 7.65 10.33 6.54
N THR A 12 6.48 10.73 6.03
CA THR A 12 6.00 12.12 6.04
C THR A 12 5.03 12.36 7.19
N ALA A 13 4.80 13.63 7.52
CA ALA A 13 3.73 14.03 8.44
C ALA A 13 2.32 13.88 7.84
N HIS A 14 2.20 13.49 6.56
CA HIS A 14 0.92 13.35 5.89
C HIS A 14 0.32 11.96 6.14
N PRO A 15 -0.95 11.88 6.56
CA PRO A 15 -1.62 10.61 6.77
C PRO A 15 -1.76 9.85 5.45
N VAL A 16 -1.57 8.53 5.53
CA VAL A 16 -1.76 7.61 4.42
C VAL A 16 -2.94 6.73 4.74
N GLU A 17 -3.88 6.64 3.81
CA GLU A 17 -5.12 5.90 3.96
C GLU A 17 -5.23 4.82 2.89
N PHE A 18 -5.84 3.69 3.23
CA PHE A 18 -6.12 2.61 2.29
C PHE A 18 -7.62 2.54 1.99
N ASP A 19 -7.98 2.76 0.73
CA ASP A 19 -9.33 2.54 0.22
C ASP A 19 -9.47 1.05 -0.18
N ILE A 20 -10.13 0.28 0.68
CA ILE A 20 -10.33 -1.16 0.48
C ILE A 20 -11.23 -1.48 -0.73
N LEU A 21 -12.12 -0.55 -1.13
CA LEU A 21 -13.04 -0.77 -2.25
C LEU A 21 -12.31 -0.64 -3.58
N LYS A 22 -11.35 0.29 -3.65
CA LYS A 22 -10.60 0.56 -4.88
C LYS A 22 -9.21 -0.07 -4.88
N GLY A 23 -8.73 -0.55 -3.74
CA GLY A 23 -7.36 -1.03 -3.56
C GLY A 23 -6.32 0.09 -3.62
N PHE A 24 -6.70 1.36 -3.43
CA PHE A 24 -5.74 2.48 -3.50
C PHE A 24 -5.15 2.78 -2.13
N ILE A 25 -3.85 3.01 -2.10
CA ILE A 25 -3.19 3.77 -1.05
C ILE A 25 -3.25 5.23 -1.47
N THR A 26 -3.75 6.09 -0.60
CA THR A 26 -3.89 7.52 -0.84
C THR A 26 -3.14 8.32 0.21
N MET A 27 -2.62 9.47 -0.17
CA MET A 27 -2.01 10.46 0.72
C MET A 27 -2.77 11.77 0.57
N GLN A 28 -3.47 12.17 1.63
CA GLN A 28 -4.46 13.27 1.59
C GLN A 28 -5.43 13.20 0.39
N GLY A 29 -5.95 12.00 0.11
CA GLY A 29 -6.90 11.77 -1.00
C GLY A 29 -6.29 11.62 -2.39
N LEU A 30 -4.97 11.80 -2.56
CA LEU A 30 -4.29 11.52 -3.82
C LEU A 30 -3.80 10.08 -3.87
N PRO A 31 -4.15 9.29 -4.90
CA PRO A 31 -3.61 7.94 -5.06
C PRO A 31 -2.09 7.98 -5.25
N VAL A 32 -1.40 7.08 -4.56
CA VAL A 32 0.05 6.93 -4.63
C VAL A 32 0.48 5.54 -5.04
N ALA A 33 -0.32 4.53 -4.70
CA ALA A 33 -0.08 3.15 -5.03
C ALA A 33 -1.39 2.36 -5.06
N ILE A 34 -1.35 1.20 -5.70
CA ILE A 34 -2.45 0.23 -5.78
C ILE A 34 -1.99 -1.05 -5.10
N VAL A 35 -2.81 -1.58 -4.20
CA VAL A 35 -2.66 -2.90 -3.60
C VAL A 35 -3.61 -3.85 -4.29
N ASN A 36 -3.08 -4.93 -4.84
CA ASN A 36 -3.89 -6.05 -5.27
C ASN A 36 -4.35 -6.82 -4.00
N PRO A 37 -5.66 -6.84 -3.69
CA PRO A 37 -6.16 -7.46 -2.46
C PRO A 37 -6.04 -8.99 -2.48
N HIS A 38 -5.89 -9.60 -3.66
CA HIS A 38 -5.77 -11.05 -3.79
C HIS A 38 -4.33 -11.54 -3.63
N THR A 39 -3.35 -10.75 -4.08
CA THR A 39 -1.93 -11.15 -4.05
C THR A 39 -1.12 -10.39 -3.00
N GLY A 40 -1.64 -9.28 -2.46
CA GLY A 40 -0.89 -8.34 -1.63
C GLY A 40 0.20 -7.60 -2.38
N GLU A 41 0.20 -7.69 -3.72
CA GLU A 41 1.14 -6.98 -4.57
C GLU A 41 0.84 -5.48 -4.53
N VAL A 42 1.88 -4.67 -4.42
CA VAL A 42 1.75 -3.22 -4.38
C VAL A 42 2.46 -2.64 -5.59
N SER A 43 1.72 -1.87 -6.38
CA SER A 43 2.21 -1.22 -7.59
C SER A 43 2.12 0.30 -7.44
N GLY A 44 3.08 1.00 -8.03
CA GLY A 44 3.16 2.45 -7.97
C GLY A 44 2.18 3.13 -8.91
N ALA A 45 1.38 4.06 -8.40
CA ALA A 45 0.49 4.90 -9.21
C ALA A 45 0.57 6.35 -8.71
N PRO A 46 1.74 7.01 -8.78
CA PRO A 46 1.88 8.36 -8.26
C PRO A 46 1.07 9.36 -9.08
N HIS A 47 0.22 10.14 -8.42
CA HIS A 47 -0.43 11.29 -9.03
C HIS A 47 0.49 12.51 -9.11
N VAL A 48 0.31 13.32 -10.16
CA VAL A 48 1.02 14.60 -10.38
C VAL A 48 0.84 15.58 -9.20
N GLY A 49 -0.24 15.44 -8.42
CA GLY A 49 -0.52 16.28 -7.25
C GLY A 49 0.43 16.08 -6.06
N LEU A 50 1.28 15.05 -6.05
CA LEU A 50 2.19 14.78 -4.93
C LEU A 50 3.30 15.84 -4.78
N ARG A 51 3.49 16.71 -5.78
CA ARG A 51 4.42 17.85 -5.68
C ARG A 51 4.03 18.82 -4.57
N GLN A 52 2.75 18.91 -4.20
CA GLN A 52 2.32 19.78 -3.09
C GLN A 52 2.89 19.35 -1.72
N PHE A 53 3.43 18.13 -1.63
CA PHE A 53 4.11 17.62 -0.44
C PHE A 53 5.62 17.88 -0.45
N MET A 54 6.16 18.44 -1.53
CA MET A 54 7.55 18.86 -1.61
C MET A 54 7.73 20.22 -0.91
N PRO A 55 8.80 20.41 -0.13
CA PRO A 55 9.19 21.75 0.30
C PRO A 55 9.44 22.64 -0.92
N GLU A 56 9.03 23.91 -0.89
CA GLU A 56 9.14 24.83 -2.04
C GLU A 56 10.57 25.00 -2.58
N SER A 57 11.58 24.80 -1.74
CA SER A 57 13.00 24.88 -2.12
C SER A 57 13.57 23.57 -2.67
N SER A 58 12.81 22.47 -2.63
CA SER A 58 13.28 21.15 -3.05
C SER A 58 13.01 20.93 -4.54
N THR A 59 14.05 20.58 -5.28
CA THR A 59 13.93 20.10 -6.67
C THR A 59 13.62 18.61 -6.74
N ARG A 60 13.80 17.89 -5.63
CA ARG A 60 13.51 16.46 -5.48
C ARG A 60 13.17 16.15 -4.03
N SER A 61 12.17 15.29 -3.82
CA SER A 61 11.82 14.77 -2.49
C SER A 61 11.56 13.28 -2.55
N TYR A 62 11.79 12.61 -1.43
CA TYR A 62 11.54 11.19 -1.29
C TYR A 62 10.61 10.95 -0.12
N PHE A 63 9.58 10.16 -0.37
CA PHE A 63 8.64 9.72 0.63
C PHE A 63 8.67 8.20 0.67
N THR A 64 8.78 7.64 1.86
CA THR A 64 8.69 6.20 2.05
C THR A 64 7.34 5.88 2.65
N ILE A 65 6.64 4.91 2.07
CA ILE A 65 5.44 4.33 2.64
C ILE A 65 5.71 2.86 2.92
N GLY A 66 5.64 2.43 4.18
CA GLY A 66 5.66 1.03 4.56
C GLY A 66 4.24 0.54 4.75
N CYS A 67 3.82 -0.48 4.01
CA CYS A 67 2.50 -1.08 4.12
C CYS A 67 2.60 -2.56 4.51
N ASP A 68 1.86 -2.95 5.54
CA ASP A 68 1.64 -4.32 5.95
C ASP A 68 0.27 -4.78 5.46
N VAL A 69 0.25 -5.75 4.55
CA VAL A 69 -0.97 -6.36 4.02
C VAL A 69 -1.24 -7.65 4.79
N TYR A 70 -2.41 -7.72 5.41
CA TYR A 70 -2.92 -8.88 6.14
C TYR A 70 -4.08 -9.46 5.35
N ALA A 71 -3.91 -10.66 4.80
CA ALA A 71 -4.97 -11.40 4.13
C ALA A 71 -5.41 -12.58 4.98
N ALA A 72 -6.69 -12.63 5.35
CA ALA A 72 -7.29 -13.78 6.01
C ALA A 72 -7.78 -14.79 4.96
N VAL A 73 -7.00 -15.85 4.75
CA VAL A 73 -7.40 -16.95 3.86
C VAL A 73 -8.15 -17.99 4.67
N GLN A 74 -9.43 -18.18 4.34
CA GLN A 74 -10.23 -19.26 4.89
C GLN A 74 -9.90 -20.53 4.11
N SER A 75 -9.08 -21.41 4.69
CA SER A 75 -8.87 -22.73 4.11
C SER A 75 -10.20 -23.50 4.14
N GLY A 76 -10.65 -23.99 2.98
CA GLY A 76 -11.90 -24.73 2.86
C GLY A 76 -11.89 -26.02 3.69
N PRO A 77 -13.07 -26.62 3.95
CA PRO A 77 -13.16 -27.83 4.75
C PRO A 77 -12.37 -28.96 4.07
N ARG A 78 -11.32 -29.47 4.72
CA ARG A 78 -10.74 -30.77 4.35
C ARG A 78 -11.81 -31.84 4.64
N PRO A 79 -11.98 -32.85 3.77
CA PRO A 79 -12.91 -33.95 4.04
C PRO A 79 -12.42 -34.67 5.30
N GLY A 80 -13.13 -34.51 6.42
CA GLY A 80 -12.70 -35.01 7.74
C GLY A 80 -13.06 -34.18 8.97
N GLY A 81 -13.72 -33.02 8.84
CA GLY A 81 -14.43 -32.40 9.98
C GLY A 81 -13.61 -31.52 10.93
N PHE A 82 -12.61 -30.78 10.44
CA PHE A 82 -11.97 -29.73 11.26
C PHE A 82 -12.46 -28.33 10.89
N LYS A 83 -12.76 -27.53 11.93
CA LYS A 83 -13.07 -26.10 11.86
C LYS A 83 -12.05 -25.39 10.96
N GLY A 84 -12.53 -24.69 9.93
CA GLY A 84 -11.66 -23.99 8.98
C GLY A 84 -10.66 -23.08 9.69
N GLN A 85 -9.38 -23.29 9.45
CA GLN A 85 -8.32 -22.47 10.04
C GLN A 85 -8.22 -21.17 9.24
N LEU A 86 -8.39 -20.04 9.94
CA LEU A 86 -8.15 -18.72 9.38
C LEU A 86 -6.64 -18.49 9.41
N SER A 87 -5.98 -18.55 8.25
CA SER A 87 -4.56 -18.22 8.14
C SER A 87 -4.42 -16.75 7.78
N LEU A 88 -3.78 -15.98 8.66
CA LEU A 88 -3.37 -14.61 8.39
C LEU A 88 -2.03 -14.65 7.66
N ILE A 89 -2.04 -14.23 6.40
CA ILE A 89 -0.82 -14.02 5.61
C ILE A 89 -0.44 -12.56 5.78
N LYS A 90 0.75 -12.29 6.34
CA LYS A 90 1.34 -10.95 6.40
C LYS A 90 2.31 -10.79 5.22
N ALA A 91 2.11 -9.78 4.39
CA ALA A 91 3.05 -9.35 3.38
C ALA A 91 3.44 -7.90 3.64
N SER A 92 4.70 -7.67 3.99
CA SER A 92 5.25 -6.32 4.18
C SER A 92 5.82 -5.80 2.88
N LYS A 93 5.42 -4.60 2.47
CA LYS A 93 5.92 -3.91 1.28
C LYS A 93 6.42 -2.51 1.64
N LYS A 94 7.54 -2.11 1.06
CA LYS A 94 8.05 -0.75 1.14
C LYS A 94 7.92 -0.08 -0.21
N LEU A 95 7.21 1.03 -0.25
CA LEU A 95 7.12 1.92 -1.40
C LEU A 95 8.08 3.09 -1.17
N VAL A 96 8.93 3.35 -2.15
CA VAL A 96 9.72 4.58 -2.21
C VAL A 96 9.15 5.42 -3.34
N ILE A 97 8.50 6.51 -2.94
CA ILE A 97 7.98 7.52 -3.84
C ILE A 97 9.05 8.58 -4.00
N GLN A 98 9.45 8.81 -5.23
CA GLN A 98 10.33 9.91 -5.59
C GLN A 98 9.50 10.92 -6.38
N VAL A 99 9.54 12.17 -5.96
CA VAL A 99 8.91 13.28 -6.68
C VAL A 99 10.02 14.24 -7.07
N ASP A 100 10.09 14.57 -8.36
CA ASP A 100 10.94 15.62 -8.91
C ASP A 100 10.10 16.68 -9.62
N ASN A 101 10.77 17.62 -10.29
CA ASN A 101 10.09 18.75 -10.89
C ASN A 101 9.19 18.42 -12.09
N ASP A 102 9.40 17.28 -12.74
CA ASP A 102 8.67 16.94 -13.97
C ASP A 102 8.05 15.54 -13.89
N HIS A 103 8.44 14.75 -12.90
CA HIS A 103 8.11 13.34 -12.79
C HIS A 103 7.85 12.89 -11.35
N CYS A 104 6.92 11.97 -11.22
CA CYS A 104 6.71 11.21 -9.99
C CYS A 104 6.94 9.74 -10.29
N TRP A 105 7.80 9.09 -9.50
CA TRP A 105 8.20 7.70 -9.64
C TRP A 105 7.84 6.97 -8.36
N VAL A 106 7.38 5.73 -8.48
CA VAL A 106 7.17 4.88 -7.31
C VAL A 106 7.87 3.55 -7.56
N ASN A 107 8.77 3.22 -6.66
CA ASN A 107 9.42 1.92 -6.63
C ASN A 107 8.83 1.11 -5.48
N ALA A 108 8.21 -0.02 -5.81
CA ALA A 108 7.70 -0.96 -4.84
C ALA A 108 8.74 -2.06 -4.58
N PHE A 109 9.11 -2.24 -3.32
CA PHE A 109 10.04 -3.25 -2.88
C PHE A 109 9.30 -4.27 -2.00
N GLY A 110 9.47 -5.55 -2.32
CA GLY A 110 9.18 -6.64 -1.40
C GLY A 110 10.29 -6.77 -0.38
N TYR A 111 9.92 -7.01 0.88
CA TYR A 111 10.83 -7.57 1.86
C TYR A 111 10.87 -9.09 1.74
#